data_AF-A0A1X3J1M6-F1
#
_entry.id   AF-A0A1X3J1M6-F1
#
_cell.length_a   1.000
_cell.length_b   1.000
_cell.length_c   1.000
_cell.angle_alpha   90.00
_cell.angle_beta   90.00
_cell.angle_gamma   90.00
#
_symmetry.space_group_name_H-M   'P 1'
#
loop_
_entity.id
_entity.type
_entity.pdbx_description
1 polymer ?
#
loop_
_entity_poly.entity_id
_entity_poly.type
_entity_poly.pdbx_seq_one_letter_code
_entity_poly.pdbx_strand_id
1 'polypeptide(L)' 'MIKSIGFVLLVGTCGNDACDAIPVTEHIWPTEQVCMQVLEPMQKRYPNEIFYCEEVLRNE' A
#
# COMPACT_ATOMS: atom_id res chain seq x y z
N MET A 1 12.22 11.82 15.92
CA MET A 1 12.50 10.35 16.07
C MET A 1 11.62 9.64 15.06
N ILE A 2 12.13 8.69 14.28
CA ILE A 2 11.30 8.00 13.27
C ILE A 2 10.52 6.88 13.95
N LYS A 3 9.20 6.88 13.81
CA LYS A 3 8.29 5.89 14.38
C LYS A 3 7.36 5.32 13.31
N SER A 4 7.20 4.01 13.31
CA SER A 4 6.17 3.33 12.52
C SER A 4 4.78 3.63 13.06
N ILE A 5 3.87 4.03 12.16
CA ILE A 5 2.48 4.31 12.50
C ILE A 5 1.51 3.33 11.83
N GLY A 6 2.01 2.35 11.08
CA GLY A 6 1.24 1.28 10.45
C GLY A 6 1.60 1.09 8.98
N PHE A 7 0.67 0.58 8.18
CA PHE A 7 0.86 0.20 6.79
C PHE A 7 -0.21 0.82 5.90
N VAL A 8 0.15 1.23 4.69
CA VAL A 8 -0.76 1.79 3.69
C VAL A 8 -0.79 0.91 2.44
N LEU A 9 -1.97 0.81 1.84
CA LEU A 9 -2.18 0.10 0.58
C LEU A 9 -1.94 1.08 -0.57
N LEU A 10 -0.96 0.77 -1.40
CA LEU A 10 -0.59 1.55 -2.57
C LEU A 10 -0.93 0.79 -3.85
N VAL A 11 -1.13 1.52 -4.94
CA VAL A 11 -1.23 0.98 -6.30
C VAL A 11 -0.19 1.63 -7.21
N GLY A 12 0.53 0.80 -7.97
CA GLY A 12 1.44 1.23 -9.02
C GLY A 12 0.70 1.24 -10.34
N THR A 13 0.40 2.43 -10.87
CA THR A 13 -0.50 2.60 -12.03
C THR A 13 0.23 2.66 -13.37
N CYS A 14 1.52 2.32 -13.43
CA CYS A 14 2.39 2.73 -14.55
C CYS A 14 3.00 1.59 -15.36
N GLY A 15 2.61 0.34 -15.09
CA GLY A 15 3.11 -0.81 -15.85
C GLY A 15 4.63 -0.90 -15.82
N ASN A 16 5.29 -0.74 -16.98
CA ASN A 16 6.76 -0.78 -17.12
C ASN A 16 7.47 0.54 -16.83
N ASP A 17 6.73 1.64 -16.64
CA ASP A 17 7.32 2.93 -16.30
C ASP A 17 7.46 3.08 -14.78
N ALA A 18 8.57 3.67 -14.34
CA ALA A 18 8.80 3.98 -12.94
C ALA A 18 7.97 5.21 -12.55
N CYS A 19 6.94 5.00 -11.73
CA CYS A 19 6.17 6.08 -11.16
C CYS A 19 5.94 5.90 -9.66
N ASP A 20 5.56 7.00 -9.02
CA ASP A 20 5.21 7.00 -7.61
C ASP A 20 3.94 6.17 -7.40
N ALA A 21 4.03 5.19 -6.51
CA ALA A 21 2.87 4.44 -6.07
C ALA A 21 1.93 5.38 -5.30
N ILE A 22 0.63 5.31 -5.59
CA ILE A 22 -0.38 6.20 -5.00
C ILE A 22 -1.22 5.46 -3.95
N PRO A 23 -1.66 6.12 -2.87
CA PRO A 23 -2.55 5.51 -1.89
C PRO A 23 -3.88 5.10 -2.51
N VAL A 24 -4.29 3.84 -2.31
CA VAL A 24 -5.62 3.35 -2.67
C VAL A 24 -6.67 3.96 -1.74
N THR A 25 -6.28 4.23 -0.50
CA THR A 25 -7.10 4.85 0.54
C THR A 25 -6.19 5.58 1.55
N GLU A 26 -6.76 6.50 2.31
CA GLU A 26 -6.07 7.19 3.42
C GLU A 26 -5.96 6.32 4.69
N HIS A 27 -6.55 5.12 4.68
CA HIS A 27 -6.51 4.23 5.84
C HIS A 27 -5.10 3.68 6.08
N ILE A 28 -4.67 3.72 7.35
CA ILE A 28 -3.42 3.12 7.82
C ILE A 28 -3.77 1.90 8.67
N TRP A 29 -3.43 0.71 8.18
CA TRP A 29 -3.63 -0.54 8.90
C TRP A 29 -2.57 -0.74 9.98
N PRO A 30 -2.91 -1.35 11.13
CA PRO A 30 -1.98 -1.49 12.24
C PRO A 30 -0.83 -2.46 11.97
N THR A 31 -1.02 -3.44 11.06
CA THR A 31 0.00 -4.42 10.70
C THR A 31 -0.01 -4.70 9.21
N GLU A 32 1.12 -5.17 8.69
CA GLU A 32 1.28 -5.59 7.30
C GLU A 32 0.27 -6.67 6.92
N GLN A 33 0.05 -7.66 7.80
CA GLN A 33 -0.88 -8.76 7.54
C GLN A 33 -2.32 -8.27 7.34
N VAL A 34 -2.76 -7.26 8.10
CA VAL A 34 -4.10 -6.70 7.94
C VAL A 34 -4.20 -5.91 6.64
N CYS A 35 -3.14 -5.18 6.26
CA CYS A 35 -3.10 -4.53 4.93
C CYS A 35 -3.15 -5.56 3.80
N MET A 36 -2.39 -6.66 3.89
CA MET A 36 -2.37 -7.72 2.88
C MET A 36 -3.73 -8.38 2.68
N GLN A 37 -4.53 -8.54 3.74
CA GLN A 37 -5.90 -9.04 3.64
C GLN A 37 -6.80 -8.15 2.77
N VAL A 38 -6.49 -6.85 2.65
CA VAL A 38 -7.18 -5.92 1.74
C VAL A 38 -6.53 -5.91 0.35
N LEU A 39 -5.21 -6.09 0.26
CA LEU A 39 -4.47 -6.21 -0.99
C LEU A 39 -4.97 -7.40 -1.82
N GLU A 40 -5.11 -8.58 -1.23
CA GLU A 40 -5.49 -9.81 -1.92
C GLU A 40 -6.77 -9.69 -2.78
N PRO A 41 -7.92 -9.20 -2.25
CA PRO A 41 -9.11 -9.02 -3.06
C PRO A 41 -8.96 -7.91 -4.11
N MET A 42 -8.16 -6.87 -3.86
CA MET A 42 -7.89 -5.82 -4.85
C MET A 42 -7.10 -6.38 -6.03
N GLN A 43 -6.04 -7.16 -5.77
CA GLN A 43 -5.22 -7.80 -6.79
C GLN A 43 -6.04 -8.78 -7.65
N LYS A 44 -6.97 -9.51 -7.04
CA LYS A 44 -7.91 -10.39 -7.77
C LYS A 44 -8.88 -9.60 -8.66
N ARG A 45 -9.31 -8.42 -8.20
CA ARG A 45 -10.27 -7.56 -8.93
C ARG A 45 -9.61 -6.79 -10.07
N TYR A 46 -8.37 -6.36 -9.90
CA TYR A 46 -7.61 -5.57 -10.86
C TYR A 46 -6.29 -6.27 -11.20
N PRO A 47 -6.33 -7.35 -11.98
CA PRO A 47 -5.17 -8.21 -12.22
C PRO A 47 -4.03 -7.55 -13.01
N ASN A 48 -4.31 -6.42 -13.68
CA ASN A 48 -3.33 -5.66 -14.44
C ASN A 48 -2.67 -4.54 -13.62
N GLU A 49 -3.19 -4.26 -12.44
CA GLU A 49 -2.60 -3.29 -11.50
C GLU A 49 -1.70 -4.03 -10.52
N ILE A 50 -0.70 -3.33 -9.99
CA ILE A 50 0.17 -3.89 -8.96
C ILE A 50 -0.10 -3.17 -7.65
N PHE A 51 -0.44 -3.93 -6.62
CA PHE A 51 -0.68 -3.39 -5.28
C PHE A 51 0.44 -3.76 -4.32
N TYR A 52 0.68 -2.89 -3.34
CA TYR A 52 1.73 -3.06 -2.32
C TYR A 52 1.22 -2.58 -0.97
N CYS A 53 1.68 -3.23 0.11
CA CYS A 53 1.49 -2.75 1.47
C CYS A 53 2.83 -2.22 1.97
N GLU A 54 2.90 -0.91 2.22
CA GLU A 54 4.14 -0.24 2.60
C GLU A 54 4.03 0.33 4.01
N GLU A 55 5.15 0.29 4.75
CA GLU A 55 5.23 0.85 6.10
C GLU A 55 5.17 2.38 6.06
N VAL A 56 4.32 2.95 6.92
CA VAL A 56 4.20 4.39 7.09
C VAL A 56 5.02 4.81 8.30
N LEU A 57 6.01 5.67 8.04
CA LEU A 57 6.89 6.23 9.05
C LEU A 57 6.53 7.70 9.32
N ARG A 58 6.51 8.10 10.59
CA ARG A 58 6.34 9.48 11.02
C ARG A 58 7.60 9.94 11.74
N ASN A 59 8.09 11.12 11.40
CA ASN A 59 9.10 11.79 12.20
C ASN A 59 8.41 12.59 13.32
N GLU A 60 8.72 12.25 14.56
CA GLU A 60 8.33 12.99 15.78
C GLU A 60 9.29 14.14 16.08
#